data_AF-A0A937LYL2-F1
#
_entry.id   AF-A0A937LYL2-F1
#
_cell.length_a   1.000
_cell.length_b   1.000
_cell.length_c   1.000
_cell.angle_alpha   90.00
_cell.angle_beta   90.00
_cell.angle_gamma   90.00
#
_symmetry.space_group_name_H-M   'P 1'
#
loop_
_entity.id
_entity.type
_entity.pdbx_description
1 polymer ?
#
loop_
_entity_poly.entity_id
_entity_poly.type
_entity_poly.pdbx_seq_one_letter_code
_entity_poly.pdbx_strand_id
1 'polypeptide(L)' 'MSLPRATATLLISSLLISGCGGGGSSTASAPSKVADTVPPVITLNGTASLELSQGETYVEQGASAIDNIDGQVTVTTV' A
#
# COMPACT_ATOMS: atom_id res chain seq x y z
N MET A 1 26.36 -43.19 -51.07
CA MET A 1 25.87 -41.99 -51.78
C MET A 1 24.35 -41.94 -51.60
N SER A 2 23.89 -41.74 -50.36
CA SER A 2 23.28 -40.52 -49.80
C SER A 2 22.03 -40.03 -50.57
N LEU A 3 20.89 -40.23 -49.89
CA LEU A 3 19.47 -40.00 -50.21
C LEU A 3 19.09 -38.96 -51.29
N PRO A 4 18.03 -39.24 -52.09
CA PRO A 4 17.44 -38.25 -52.99
C PRO A 4 16.81 -37.11 -52.18
N ARG A 5 17.08 -35.89 -52.64
CA ARG A 5 16.63 -34.61 -52.08
C ARG A 5 15.10 -34.59 -51.96
N ALA A 6 14.60 -34.83 -50.75
CA ALA A 6 13.18 -34.72 -50.42
C ALA A 6 12.74 -33.26 -50.67
N THR A 7 11.86 -33.08 -51.64
CA THR A 7 11.21 -31.80 -51.92
C THR A 7 10.33 -31.45 -50.72
N ALA A 8 10.84 -30.60 -49.83
CA ALA A 8 10.08 -30.10 -48.68
C ALA A 8 9.02 -29.12 -49.21
N THR A 9 7.82 -29.62 -49.48
CA THR A 9 6.66 -28.77 -49.73
C THR A 9 6.31 -28.05 -48.44
N LEU A 10 6.78 -26.81 -48.33
CA LEU A 10 6.45 -25.92 -47.22
C LEU A 10 4.95 -25.59 -47.32
N LEU A 11 4.12 -26.33 -46.59
CA LEU A 11 2.71 -26.00 -46.37
C LEU A 11 2.68 -24.67 -45.64
N ILE A 12 2.53 -23.57 -46.38
CA ILE A 12 2.25 -22.25 -45.81
C ILE A 12 0.84 -22.35 -45.25
N SER A 13 0.75 -22.75 -43.98
CA SER A 13 -0.47 -22.72 -43.18
C SER A 13 -0.99 -21.29 -43.20
N SER A 14 -2.09 -21.09 -43.90
CA SER A 14 -2.76 -19.81 -44.09
C SER A 14 -2.98 -19.13 -42.75
N LEU A 15 -2.20 -18.09 -42.49
CA LEU A 15 -2.29 -17.23 -41.33
C LEU A 15 -3.57 -16.40 -41.43
N LEU A 16 -4.68 -16.90 -40.88
CA LEU A 16 -5.86 -16.08 -40.65
C LEU A 16 -5.57 -15.15 -39.46
N ILE A 17 -5.13 -13.93 -39.76
CA ILE A 17 -5.09 -12.84 -38.78
C ILE A 17 -6.53 -12.56 -38.36
N SER A 18 -6.98 -13.17 -37.27
CA SER A 18 -8.17 -12.72 -36.53
C SER A 18 -7.76 -11.54 -35.66
N GLY A 19 -7.78 -10.37 -36.28
CA GLY A 19 -7.73 -9.09 -35.58
C GLY A 19 -9.11 -8.67 -35.10
N CYS A 20 -9.10 -7.87 -34.04
CA CYS A 20 -10.22 -7.17 -33.38
C CYS A 20 -10.94 -7.94 -32.26
N GLY A 21 -10.55 -7.57 -31.05
CA GLY A 21 -11.24 -7.88 -29.81
C GLY A 21 -10.63 -7.07 -28.67
N GLY A 22 -10.62 -5.74 -28.82
CA GLY A 22 -10.24 -4.82 -27.75
C GLY A 22 -11.25 -4.90 -26.61
N GLY A 23 -11.02 -5.80 -25.66
CA GLY A 23 -11.76 -5.90 -24.40
C GLY A 23 -11.01 -5.22 -23.25
N GLY A 24 -10.38 -4.07 -23.49
CA GLY A 24 -9.79 -3.24 -22.45
C GLY A 24 -10.88 -2.50 -21.68
N SER A 25 -11.79 -3.22 -21.03
CA SER A 25 -12.72 -2.63 -20.06
C SER A 25 -12.98 -3.61 -18.93
N SER A 26 -11.91 -4.13 -18.34
CA SER A 26 -11.87 -4.03 -16.90
C SER A 26 -11.67 -2.56 -16.58
N THR A 27 -12.76 -1.80 -16.54
CA THR A 27 -12.92 -0.89 -15.42
C THR A 27 -12.89 -1.77 -14.17
N ALA A 28 -11.71 -2.27 -13.81
CA ALA A 28 -11.31 -2.28 -12.44
C ALA A 28 -11.34 -0.78 -12.10
N SER A 29 -12.53 -0.29 -11.78
CA SER A 29 -12.66 0.81 -10.85
C SER A 29 -11.88 0.26 -9.66
N ALA A 30 -10.59 0.61 -9.60
CA ALA A 30 -9.79 0.35 -8.43
C ALA A 30 -10.68 0.80 -7.28
N PRO A 31 -10.94 -0.05 -6.26
CA PRO A 31 -11.80 0.35 -5.17
C PRO A 31 -11.33 1.73 -4.77
N SER A 32 -12.21 2.73 -4.87
CA SER A 32 -11.89 4.10 -4.51
C SER A 32 -11.47 4.00 -3.06
N LYS A 33 -10.15 3.93 -2.82
CA LYS A 33 -9.61 3.79 -1.48
C LYS A 33 -9.90 5.13 -0.88
N VAL A 34 -10.97 5.20 -0.10
CA VAL A 34 -11.34 6.38 0.66
C VAL A 34 -10.06 6.81 1.38
N ALA A 35 -9.59 8.01 1.08
CA ALA A 35 -8.40 8.54 1.70
C ALA A 35 -8.66 8.63 3.19
N ASP A 36 -7.71 8.17 3.99
CA ASP A 36 -7.79 8.39 5.42
C ASP A 36 -7.61 9.88 5.70
N THR A 37 -8.52 10.44 6.49
CA THR A 37 -8.59 11.87 6.82
C THR A 37 -8.91 12.11 8.29
N VAL A 38 -9.07 11.04 9.07
CA VAL A 38 -9.31 11.17 10.51
C VAL A 38 -7.94 11.26 11.18
N PRO A 39 -7.68 12.29 12.00
CA PRO A 39 -6.43 12.40 12.72
C PRO A 39 -6.41 11.49 13.96
N PRO A 40 -5.22 11.09 14.44
CA PRO A 40 -5.10 10.34 15.69
C PRO A 40 -5.55 11.17 16.89
N VAL A 41 -6.12 10.51 17.89
CA VAL A 41 -6.45 11.11 19.18
C VAL A 41 -5.28 10.92 20.14
N ILE A 42 -4.68 12.03 20.57
CA ILE A 42 -3.57 12.04 21.54
C ILE A 42 -4.15 12.21 22.96
N THR A 43 -3.71 11.34 23.88
CA THR A 43 -4.05 11.37 25.30
C THR A 43 -2.79 11.59 26.11
N LEU A 44 -2.74 12.68 26.89
CA LEU A 44 -1.67 12.94 27.85
C LEU A 44 -1.79 11.95 29.01
N ASN A 45 -0.68 11.30 29.37
CA ASN A 45 -0.66 10.46 30.56
C ASN A 45 -0.35 11.33 31.78
N GLY A 46 -1.07 11.12 32.87
CA GLY A 46 -0.88 11.89 34.09
C GLY A 46 -1.62 13.22 34.10
N THR A 47 -1.08 14.21 34.82
CA THR A 47 -1.73 15.50 35.03
C THR A 47 -1.36 16.51 33.95
N ALA A 48 -2.33 17.33 33.54
CA ALA A 48 -2.10 18.42 32.57
C ALA A 48 -1.23 19.55 33.14
N SER A 49 -1.18 19.65 34.47
CA SER A 49 -0.32 20.57 35.21
C SER A 49 0.30 19.85 36.38
N LEU A 50 1.57 20.14 36.66
CA LEU A 50 2.30 19.63 37.79
C LEU A 50 3.02 20.79 38.48
N GLU A 51 2.82 20.91 39.78
CA GLU A 51 3.59 21.83 40.61
C GLU A 51 4.78 21.07 41.20
N LEU A 52 5.98 21.59 40.98
CA LEU A 52 7.23 21.04 41.51
C LEU A 52 7.96 22.12 42.30
N SER A 53 8.55 21.71 43.42
CA SER A 53 9.43 22.61 44.17
C SER A 53 10.80 22.73 43.50
N GLN A 54 11.54 23.80 43.78
CA GLN A 54 12.88 23.96 43.24
C GLN A 54 13.78 22.79 43.68
N GLY A 55 14.46 22.16 42.70
CA GLY A 55 15.34 21.03 42.93
C GLY A 55 14.66 19.66 42.82
N GLU A 56 13.35 19.61 42.59
CA GLU A 56 12.68 18.34 42.32
C GLU A 56 12.92 17.84 40.89
N THR A 57 13.03 16.52 40.77
CA THR A 57 13.16 15.86 39.47
C THR A 57 11.79 15.74 38.83
N TYR A 58 11.66 16.26 37.61
CA TYR A 58 10.51 15.99 36.79
C TYR A 58 10.63 14.63 36.09
N VAL A 59 9.59 13.82 36.19
CA VAL A 59 9.47 12.55 35.47
C VAL A 59 8.36 12.69 34.43
N GLU A 60 8.74 12.67 33.16
CA GLU A 60 7.82 12.68 32.03
C GLU A 60 6.94 11.43 32.04
N GLN A 61 5.62 11.64 32.09
CA GLN A 61 4.63 10.56 32.07
C GLN A 61 4.28 10.13 30.64
N GLY A 62 4.70 10.93 29.65
CA GLY A 62 4.49 10.68 28.23
C GLY A 62 3.03 10.86 27.79
N ALA A 63 2.73 10.34 26.61
CA ALA A 63 1.40 10.37 26.01
C ALA A 63 1.17 9.13 25.14
N SER A 64 -0.10 8.84 24.85
CA SER A 64 -0.51 7.79 23.92
C SER A 64 -1.30 8.38 22.76
N ALA A 65 -1.26 7.75 21.59
CA ALA A 65 -2.04 8.18 20.43
C ALA A 65 -2.71 6.97 19.77
N ILE A 66 -4.01 7.09 19.47
CA ILE A 66 -4.80 6.07 18.80
C ILE A 66 -5.47 6.68 17.57
N ASP A 67 -5.26 6.05 16.43
CA ASP A 67 -5.95 6.30 15.17
C ASP A 67 -6.99 5.21 14.88
N ASN A 68 -8.06 5.53 14.14
CA ASN A 68 -9.12 4.59 13.83
C ASN A 68 -8.74 3.57 12.74
N ILE A 69 -7.76 3.86 11.88
CA ILE A 69 -7.26 2.97 10.83
C ILE A 69 -5.89 2.40 11.21
N ASP A 70 -4.96 3.26 11.64
CA ASP A 70 -3.58 2.85 11.94
C ASP A 70 -3.44 2.23 13.36
N GLY A 71 -4.43 2.42 14.24
CA GLY A 71 -4.39 1.90 15.60
C GLY A 71 -3.40 2.68 16.47
N GLN A 72 -2.49 1.98 17.17
CA GLN A 72 -1.55 2.66 18.07
C GLN A 72 -0.46 3.40 17.29
N VAL A 73 -0.33 4.69 17.55
CA VAL A 73 0.66 5.57 16.91
C VAL A 73 1.76 5.91 17.92
N THR A 74 3.02 5.81 17.50
CA THR A 74 4.18 6.14 18.32
C THR A 74 4.21 7.64 18.63
N VAL A 75 4.37 7.98 19.91
CA VAL A 75 4.55 9.35 20.38
C VAL A 75 6.01 9.55 20.79
N THR A 76 6.62 10.67 20.37
CA THR A 76 7.98 11.05 20.76
C THR A 76 7.92 12.27 21.68
N THR A 77 8.47 12.12 22.89
CA THR A 77 8.67 13.20 23.86
C THR A 77 10.10 13.75 23.73
N VAL A 78 10.27 15.04 23.96
CA VAL A 78 11.57 15.73 23.91
C VAL A 78 12.32 15.69 25.23
#